data_AF-A0A5E7FNC2-F1
#
_entry.id   AF-A0A5E7FNC2-F1
#
_cell.length_a   1.000
_cell.length_b   1.000
_cell.length_c   1.000
_cell.angle_alpha   90.00
_cell.angle_beta   90.00
_cell.angle_gamma   90.00
#
_symmetry.space_group_name_H-M   'P 1'
#
loop_
_entity.id
_entity.type
_entity.pdbx_description
1 polymer ?
#
loop_
_entity_poly.entity_id
_entity_poly.type
_entity_poly.pdbx_seq_one_letter_code
_entity_poly.pdbx_strand_id
1 'polypeptide(L)'
;MWLNELEQDLRRDLQGVASDLRWSAVELLRIAELLKNAGNDADAQAMRRMCDLFQDNEKRLNAYANEVKGRHIKRTKADEPPPGAA
;
A
#
# COMPACT_ATOMS: atom_id res chain seq x y z
N MET A 1 -2.67 -12.08 -24.80
CA MET A 1 -1.95 -10.90 -25.32
C MET A 1 -0.84 -10.56 -24.35
N TRP A 2 0.33 -10.19 -24.84
CA TRP A 2 1.51 -9.89 -24.02
C TRP A 2 1.50 -8.42 -23.58
N LEU A 3 1.94 -8.13 -22.35
CA LEU A 3 2.16 -6.76 -21.87
C LEU A 3 3.31 -6.11 -22.65
N ASN A 4 3.20 -4.82 -22.95
CA ASN A 4 4.34 -4.07 -23.48
C ASN A 4 5.36 -3.79 -22.37
N GLU A 5 6.56 -3.32 -22.72
CA GLU A 5 7.65 -3.10 -21.76
C GLU A 5 7.25 -2.12 -20.64
N LEU A 6 6.59 -1.01 -20.96
CA LEU A 6 6.14 -0.02 -19.97
C LEU A 6 5.10 -0.60 -19.00
N GLU A 7 4.18 -1.44 -19.48
CA GLU A 7 3.20 -2.13 -18.63
C GLU A 7 3.87 -3.19 -17.73
N GLN A 8 4.92 -3.85 -18.21
CA GLN A 8 5.69 -4.81 -17.42
C GLN A 8 6.50 -4.11 -16.32
N ASP A 9 7.15 -3.00 -16.64
CA ASP A 9 7.91 -2.19 -15.70
C ASP A 9 6.98 -1.60 -14.63
N LEU A 10 5.86 -0.99 -15.03
CA LEU A 10 4.88 -0.48 -14.07
C LEU A 10 4.38 -1.57 -13.13
N ARG A 11 4.09 -2.77 -13.65
CA ARG A 11 3.67 -3.89 -12.82
C ARG A 11 4.76 -4.26 -11.81
N ARG A 12 6.02 -4.33 -12.26
CA ARG A 12 7.17 -4.68 -11.42
C ARG A 12 7.38 -3.63 -10.33
N ASP A 13 7.29 -2.35 -10.64
CA ASP A 13 7.45 -1.26 -9.68
C ASP A 13 6.36 -1.30 -8.61
N LEU A 14 5.10 -1.51 -9.00
CA LEU A 14 3.99 -1.66 -8.05
C LEU A 14 4.22 -2.84 -7.09
N GLN A 15 4.71 -3.97 -7.59
CA GLN A 15 5.05 -5.14 -6.76
C GLN A 15 6.30 -4.90 -5.90
N GLY A 16 7.26 -4.12 -6.40
CA GLY A 16 8.45 -3.69 -5.66
C GLY A 16 8.07 -2.87 -4.44
N VAL A 17 7.31 -1.79 -4.64
CA VAL A 17 6.83 -0.92 -3.55
C VAL A 17 5.95 -1.70 -2.57
N ALA A 18 5.08 -2.59 -3.04
CA ALA A 18 4.30 -3.47 -2.18
C ALA A 18 5.22 -4.32 -1.28
N SER A 19 6.29 -4.89 -1.84
CA SER A 19 7.27 -5.68 -1.09
C SER A 19 8.02 -4.85 -0.05
N ASP A 20 8.38 -3.61 -0.38
CA ASP A 20 9.04 -2.68 0.53
C ASP A 20 8.14 -2.28 1.71
N LEU A 21 6.84 -2.04 1.45
CA LEU A 21 5.86 -1.80 2.51
C LEU A 21 5.71 -3.01 3.44
N ARG A 22 5.63 -4.22 2.87
CA ARG A 22 5.56 -5.46 3.64
C ARG A 22 6.77 -5.62 4.57
N TRP A 23 7.98 -5.38 4.06
CA TRP A 23 9.20 -5.44 4.88
C TRP A 23 9.24 -4.34 5.93
N SER A 24 8.83 -3.13 5.58
CA SER A 24 8.78 -2.01 6.51
C SER A 24 7.80 -2.25 7.66
N ALA A 25 6.65 -2.90 7.40
CA ALA A 25 5.69 -3.28 8.43
C ALA A 25 6.26 -4.32 9.43
N VAL A 26 7.12 -5.25 8.97
CA VAL A 26 7.82 -6.20 9.84
C VAL A 26 8.75 -5.47 10.80
N GLU A 27 9.50 -4.48 10.33
CA GLU A 27 10.40 -3.70 11.18
C GLU A 27 9.65 -2.79 12.15
N LEU A 28 8.58 -2.14 11.70
CA LEU A 28 7.71 -1.35 12.56
C LEU A 28 7.06 -2.18 13.67
N LEU A 29 6.72 -3.44 13.41
CA LEU A 29 6.19 -4.33 14.44
C LEU A 29 7.22 -4.62 15.54
N ARG A 30 8.49 -4.85 15.17
CA ARG A 30 9.59 -5.01 16.14
C ARG A 30 9.76 -3.76 17.00
N ILE A 31 9.71 -2.58 16.38
CA ILE A 31 9.75 -1.29 17.11
C ILE A 31 8.56 -1.16 18.05
N ALA A 32 7.35 -1.55 17.62
CA ALA A 32 6.15 -1.52 18.46
C ALA A 32 6.26 -2.45 19.68
N GLU A 33 6.94 -3.59 19.55
CA GLU A 33 7.22 -4.51 20.66
C GLU A 33 8.22 -3.91 21.65
N LEU A 34 9.29 -3.29 21.15
CA LEU A 34 10.27 -2.58 21.99
C LEU A 34 9.62 -1.44 22.79
N LEU A 35 8.79 -0.62 22.14
CA LEU A 35 8.06 0.47 22.78
C LEU A 35 7.12 -0.04 23.88
N LYS A 36 6.41 -1.14 23.61
CA LYS A 36 5.53 -1.79 24.60
C LYS A 36 6.34 -2.28 25.81
N ASN A 37 7.48 -2.93 25.58
CA ASN A 37 8.34 -3.42 26.66
C ASN A 37 8.96 -2.29 27.49
N ALA A 38 9.12 -1.10 26.91
CA ALA A 38 9.54 0.11 27.61
C ALA A 38 8.40 0.84 28.34
N GLY A 39 7.17 0.30 28.34
CA GLY A 39 6.00 0.93 28.95
C GLY A 39 5.39 2.08 28.13
N ASN A 40 5.81 2.24 26.87
CA ASN A 40 5.28 3.25 25.97
C ASN A 40 4.17 2.66 25.08
N ASP A 41 3.02 2.39 25.71
CA ASP A 41 1.88 1.75 25.05
C ASP A 41 1.27 2.62 23.94
N ALA A 42 1.28 3.94 24.11
CA ALA A 42 0.71 4.88 23.13
C ALA A 42 1.47 4.84 21.80
N ASP A 43 2.81 4.93 21.85
CA ASP A 43 3.63 4.88 20.64
C ASP A 43 3.65 3.47 20.05
N ALA A 44 3.64 2.43 20.89
CA ALA A 44 3.51 1.05 20.42
C ALA A 44 2.19 0.84 19.65
N GLN A 45 1.09 1.44 20.09
CA GLN A 45 -0.19 1.39 19.39
C GLN A 45 -0.15 2.22 18.08
N ALA A 46 0.53 3.36 18.08
CA ALA A 46 0.72 4.16 16.86
C ALA A 46 1.50 3.39 15.79
N MET A 47 2.58 2.70 16.17
CA MET A 47 3.35 1.85 15.26
C MET A 47 2.51 0.69 14.70
N ARG A 48 1.67 0.06 15.53
CA ARG A 48 0.73 -0.99 15.06
C ARG A 48 -0.27 -0.47 14.02
N ARG A 49 -0.85 0.72 14.23
CA ARG A 49 -1.73 1.36 13.23
C ARG A 49 -0.99 1.68 11.92
N MET A 50 0.29 2.03 12.00
CA MET A 50 1.10 2.23 10.80
C MET A 50 1.34 0.91 10.04
N CYS A 51 1.56 -0.20 10.75
CA CYS A 51 1.63 -1.52 10.14
C CYS A 51 0.33 -1.88 9.39
N ASP A 52 -0.84 -1.61 9.98
CA ASP A 52 -2.13 -1.86 9.34
C ASP A 52 -2.26 -1.05 8.03
N LEU A 53 -1.87 0.23 8.07
CA LEU A 53 -1.86 1.10 6.88
C LEU A 53 -0.91 0.58 5.79
N PHE A 54 0.27 0.05 6.17
CA PHE A 54 1.22 -0.51 5.22
C PHE A 54 0.70 -1.79 4.58
N GLN A 55 0.07 -2.67 5.36
CA GLN A 55 -0.56 -3.89 4.84
C GLN A 55 -1.73 -3.57 3.89
N ASP A 56 -2.54 -2.57 4.19
CA ASP A 56 -3.64 -2.17 3.31
C ASP A 56 -3.13 -1.56 2.00
N ASN A 57 -2.10 -0.72 2.07
CA ASN A 57 -1.47 -0.19 0.86
C ASN A 57 -0.74 -1.27 0.05
N GLU A 58 -0.08 -2.22 0.70
CA GLU A 58 0.54 -3.40 0.05
C GLU A 58 -0.51 -4.20 -0.74
N LYS A 59 -1.64 -4.52 -0.12
CA LYS A 59 -2.77 -5.22 -0.80
C LYS A 59 -3.28 -4.41 -2.00
N ARG A 60 -3.44 -3.09 -1.85
CA ARG A 60 -3.91 -2.21 -2.93
C ARG A 60 -2.92 -2.16 -4.10
N LEU A 61 -1.63 -2.05 -3.83
CA LEU A 61 -0.60 -2.04 -4.87
C LEU A 61 -0.52 -3.40 -5.60
N ASN A 62 -0.64 -4.50 -4.88
CA ASN A 62 -0.75 -5.83 -5.48
C ASN A 62 -2.01 -5.97 -6.35
N ALA A 63 -3.14 -5.40 -5.94
CA ALA A 63 -4.34 -5.36 -6.77
C ALA A 63 -4.11 -4.55 -8.06
N TYR A 64 -3.48 -3.39 -7.99
CA TYR A 64 -3.15 -2.59 -9.18
C TYR A 64 -2.18 -3.32 -10.11
N ALA A 65 -1.17 -4.01 -9.58
CA ALA A 65 -0.28 -4.85 -10.39
C ALA A 65 -1.05 -5.96 -11.13
N ASN A 66 -2.09 -6.53 -10.51
CA ASN A 66 -2.97 -7.51 -11.15
C ASN A 66 -3.89 -6.88 -12.21
N GLU A 67 -4.40 -5.67 -11.99
CA GLU A 67 -5.16 -4.92 -13.00
C GLU A 67 -4.31 -4.61 -14.24
N VAL A 68 -3.06 -4.18 -14.05
CA VAL A 68 -2.09 -3.95 -15.14
C VAL A 68 -1.84 -5.24 -15.90
N LYS A 69 -1.61 -6.36 -15.19
CA LYS A 69 -1.48 -7.68 -15.80
C LYS A 69 -2.69 -8.07 -16.65
N GLY A 70 -3.88 -7.70 -16.21
CA GLY A 70 -5.12 -7.94 -16.92
C GLY A 70 -5.40 -6.96 -18.07
N ARG A 71 -4.71 -5.82 -18.16
CA ARG A 71 -5.10 -4.64 -18.98
C ARG A 71 -6.52 -4.14 -18.70
N HIS A 72 -7.03 -4.39 -17.51
CA HIS A 72 -8.38 -4.00 -17.08
C HIS A 72 -8.23 -2.99 -15.95
N ILE A 73 -7.81 -1.76 -16.28
CA ILE A 73 -7.83 -0.65 -15.32
C ILE A 73 -9.29 -0.25 -15.16
N LYS A 74 -9.96 -0.81 -14.14
CA LYS A 74 -11.39 -0.60 -13.89
C LYS A 74 -11.67 0.67 -13.10
N ARG A 75 -10.62 1.39 -12.71
CA ARG A 75 -10.72 2.53 -11.82
C ARG A 75 -11.00 3.82 -12.61
N THR A 76 -12.25 4.25 -12.64
CA THR A 76 -12.64 5.61 -13.01
C THR A 76 -12.19 6.59 -11.92
N LYS A 77 -11.92 7.85 -12.30
CA LYS A 77 -11.69 8.95 -11.35
C LYS A 77 -12.83 8.90 -10.31
N ALA A 78 -12.49 8.87 -9.03
CA ALA A 78 -13.49 9.03 -7.98
C ALA A 78 -14.14 10.41 -8.16
N ASP A 79 -15.46 10.40 -8.24
CA ASP A 79 -16.44 11.49 -8.23
C ASP A 79 -15.83 12.86 -7.87
N GLU A 80 -15.51 13.66 -8.90
CA GLU A 80 -15.25 15.08 -8.75
C GLU A 80 -16.63 15.73 -8.59
N PRO A 81 -17.01 16.27 -7.42
CA PRO A 81 -18.30 16.93 -7.28
C PRO A 81 -18.35 18.09 -8.29
N PRO A 82 -19.50 18.29 -8.96
CA PRO A 82 -19.59 19.27 -10.05
C PRO A 82 -19.14 20.65 -9.57
N PRO A 83 -18.37 21.39 -10.38
CA PRO A 83 -17.91 22.73 -10.02
C PRO A 83 -19.14 23.63 -9.88
N GLY A 84 -19.45 24.05 -8.65
CA GLY A 84 -20.53 25.00 -8.37
C GLY A 84 -21.51 24.66 -7.24
N ALA A 85 -21.29 23.61 -6.44
CA ALA A 85 -22.06 23.40 -5.21
C ALA A 85 -21.36 24.06 -4.00
N ALA A 86 -21.48 25.39 -3.90
CA ALA A 86 -21.21 26.19 -2.70
C ALA A 86 -22.32 27.22 -2.52
#